data_AF-A0A4Y2S8Y6-F1
#
_entry.id   AF-A0A4Y2S8Y6-F1
#
_cell.length_a   1.000
_cell.length_b   1.000
_cell.length_c   1.000
_cell.angle_alpha   90.00
_cell.angle_beta   90.00
_cell.angle_gamma   90.00
#
_symmetry.space_group_name_H-M   'P 1'
#
loop_
_entity.id
_entity.type
_entity.pdbx_description
1 polymer ?
#
loop_
_entity_poly.entity_id
_entity_poly.type
_entity_poly.pdbx_seq_one_letter_code
_entity_poly.pdbx_strand_id
1 'polypeptide(L)'
;MRPVFKDLFHPDLLKKCVHGNTQNPNESVNKIIWSRVPKSIFVQIEGLSLGVYDAECTFNEGNSAKLQIIKNLGIEPGEYTLNALKCLDKEKVLISKYAFSQQSKERRKAKLYRRKREEDKNKNNS
;
A
#
# COMPACT_ATOMS: atom_id res chain seq x y z
N MET A 1 -7.54 -29.00 15.66
CA MET A 1 -7.34 -27.90 14.68
C MET A 1 -8.22 -26.73 15.10
N ARG A 2 -7.67 -25.52 15.32
CA ARG A 2 -8.48 -24.38 15.80
C ARG A 2 -9.49 -23.96 14.73
N PRO A 3 -10.70 -23.47 15.08
CA PRO A 3 -11.75 -23.09 14.13
C PRO A 3 -11.24 -22.20 12.99
N VAL A 4 -10.43 -21.19 13.33
CA VAL A 4 -9.76 -20.29 12.38
C VAL A 4 -8.99 -21.02 11.28
N PHE A 5 -8.32 -22.13 11.60
CA PHE A 5 -7.61 -22.88 10.58
C PHE A 5 -8.58 -23.57 9.62
N LYS A 6 -9.67 -24.18 10.11
CA LYS A 6 -10.69 -24.78 9.24
C LYS A 6 -11.29 -23.75 8.28
N ASP A 7 -11.56 -22.54 8.76
CA ASP A 7 -12.12 -21.47 7.94
C ASP A 7 -11.12 -21.01 6.87
N LEU A 8 -9.84 -20.90 7.22
CA LEU A 8 -8.78 -20.53 6.26
C LEU A 8 -8.52 -21.60 5.19
N PHE A 9 -8.86 -22.87 5.45
CA PHE A 9 -8.77 -23.96 4.46
C PHE A 9 -10.05 -24.13 3.63
N HIS A 10 -11.05 -23.25 3.78
CA HIS A 10 -12.26 -23.35 2.98
C HIS A 10 -11.92 -23.21 1.47
N PRO A 11 -12.41 -24.12 0.61
CA PRO A 11 -12.07 -24.12 -0.82
C PRO A 11 -12.32 -22.77 -1.52
N ASP A 12 -13.36 -22.06 -1.11
CA ASP A 12 -13.69 -20.73 -1.64
C ASP A 12 -12.69 -19.64 -1.26
N LEU A 13 -12.07 -19.73 -0.08
CA LEU A 13 -10.96 -18.85 0.30
C LEU A 13 -9.70 -19.21 -0.48
N LEU A 14 -9.39 -20.51 -0.59
CA LEU A 14 -8.22 -20.99 -1.32
C LEU A 14 -8.28 -20.63 -2.81
N LYS A 15 -9.46 -20.71 -3.45
CA LYS A 15 -9.65 -20.33 -4.86
C LYS A 15 -9.30 -18.86 -5.14
N LYS A 16 -9.48 -17.97 -4.16
CA LYS A 16 -9.04 -16.56 -4.25
C LYS A 16 -7.51 -16.43 -4.19
N CYS A 17 -6.83 -17.33 -3.49
CA CYS A 17 -5.37 -17.38 -3.39
C CYS A 17 -4.69 -17.98 -4.65
N VAL A 18 -5.36 -18.89 -5.38
CA VAL A 18 -4.82 -19.57 -6.57
C VAL A 18 -4.40 -18.59 -7.68
N HIS A 19 -5.09 -17.45 -7.80
CA HIS A 19 -4.83 -16.48 -8.86
C HIS A 19 -3.58 -15.61 -8.60
N GLY A 20 -2.98 -15.66 -7.39
CA GLY A 20 -1.82 -14.83 -7.04
C GLY A 20 -2.08 -13.33 -7.16
N ASN A 21 -3.35 -12.91 -7.24
CA ASN A 21 -3.75 -11.52 -7.37
C ASN A 21 -3.46 -10.82 -6.05
N THR A 22 -2.38 -10.06 -6.06
CA THR A 22 -1.70 -9.47 -4.90
C THR A 22 -2.31 -8.14 -4.48
N GLN A 23 -3.57 -7.88 -4.82
CA GLN A 23 -4.23 -6.64 -4.44
C GLN A 23 -5.31 -6.95 -3.42
N ASN A 24 -4.86 -7.24 -2.20
CA ASN A 24 -5.67 -6.98 -1.03
C ASN A 24 -5.79 -5.45 -0.92
N PRO A 25 -6.98 -4.83 -1.01
CA PRO A 25 -7.16 -3.39 -0.82
C PRO A 25 -6.60 -2.91 0.52
N ASN A 26 -6.58 -3.77 1.54
CA ASN A 26 -6.00 -3.45 2.84
C ASN A 26 -4.47 -3.28 2.76
N GLU A 27 -3.78 -3.90 1.80
CA GLU A 27 -2.33 -3.70 1.62
C GLU A 27 -2.00 -2.31 1.09
N SER A 28 -2.84 -1.74 0.23
CA SER A 28 -2.58 -0.41 -0.35
C SER A 28 -2.78 0.71 0.69
N VAL A 29 -3.81 0.62 1.53
CA VAL A 29 -4.06 1.56 2.63
C VAL A 29 -2.95 1.44 3.69
N ASN A 30 -2.63 0.20 4.11
CA ASN A 30 -1.58 -0.06 5.09
C ASN A 30 -0.23 0.50 4.62
N LYS A 31 0.10 0.42 3.33
CA LYS A 31 1.31 1.01 2.79
C LYS A 31 1.38 2.53 3.02
N ILE A 32 0.25 3.24 2.87
CA ILE A 32 0.19 4.68 3.12
C ILE A 32 0.35 4.94 4.62
N ILE A 33 -0.40 4.24 5.48
CA ILE A 33 -0.28 4.38 6.94
C ILE A 33 1.17 4.22 7.39
N TRP A 34 1.85 3.13 6.98
CA TRP A 34 3.23 2.87 7.40
C TRP A 34 4.26 3.84 6.81
N SER A 35 3.92 4.57 5.74
CA SER A 35 4.77 5.65 5.23
C SER A 35 4.64 6.95 6.03
N ARG A 36 3.55 7.13 6.79
CA ARG A 36 3.35 8.29 7.69
C ARG A 36 3.79 7.96 9.11
N VAL A 37 3.43 6.76 9.57
CA VAL A 37 3.72 6.26 10.92
C VAL A 37 4.46 4.94 10.80
N PRO A 38 5.80 4.94 10.67
CA PRO A 38 6.56 3.70 10.54
C PRO A 38 6.41 2.82 11.77
N LYS A 39 6.22 1.51 11.57
CA LYS A 39 6.08 0.53 12.66
C LYS A 39 7.30 0.46 13.60
N SER A 40 8.46 0.87 13.10
CA SER A 40 9.71 0.88 13.85
C SER A 40 9.86 2.08 14.78
N ILE A 41 8.96 3.05 14.70
CA ILE A 41 9.03 4.29 15.47
C ILE A 41 7.88 4.30 16.46
N PHE A 42 8.21 4.48 17.73
CA PHE A 42 7.21 4.72 18.77
C PHE A 42 6.66 6.15 18.63
N VAL A 43 5.34 6.27 18.61
CA VAL A 43 4.63 7.56 18.59
C VAL A 43 3.52 7.52 19.63
N GLN A 44 3.15 8.69 20.17
CA GLN A 44 2.00 8.82 21.04
C GLN A 44 0.69 8.55 20.28
N ILE A 45 -0.39 8.26 21.01
CA ILE A 45 -1.67 7.87 20.42
C ILE A 45 -2.27 8.97 19.54
N GLU A 46 -2.03 10.23 19.90
CA GLU A 46 -2.46 11.41 19.15
C GLU A 46 -1.74 11.48 17.79
N GLY A 47 -0.41 11.27 17.79
CA GLY A 47 0.40 11.24 16.58
C GLY A 47 0.06 10.06 15.67
N LEU A 48 -0.19 8.89 16.26
CA LEU A 48 -0.68 7.72 15.52
C LEU A 48 -2.02 8.03 14.85
N SER A 49 -2.97 8.59 15.60
CA SER A 49 -4.30 8.91 15.10
C SER A 49 -4.23 9.90 13.94
N LEU A 50 -3.46 10.98 14.10
CA LEU A 50 -3.26 11.98 13.05
C LEU A 50 -2.66 11.36 11.77
N GLY A 51 -1.64 10.51 11.91
CA GLY A 51 -1.01 9.86 10.77
C GLY A 51 -1.93 8.87 10.05
N VAL A 52 -2.83 8.21 10.78
CA VAL A 52 -3.86 7.34 10.20
C VAL A 52 -4.91 8.17 9.45
N TYR A 53 -5.41 9.26 10.04
CA TYR A 53 -6.36 10.15 9.37
C TYR A 53 -5.76 10.77 8.08
N ASP A 54 -4.51 11.26 8.11
CA ASP A 54 -3.82 11.76 6.91
C ASP A 54 -3.72 10.68 5.82
N ALA A 55 -3.39 9.45 6.22
CA ALA A 55 -3.26 8.33 5.30
C ALA A 55 -4.60 7.97 4.64
N GLU A 56 -5.69 7.96 5.42
CA GLU A 56 -7.05 7.69 4.94
C GLU A 56 -7.53 8.78 3.97
N CYS A 57 -7.39 10.06 4.33
CA CYS A 57 -7.69 11.18 3.43
C CYS A 57 -6.87 11.08 2.13
N THR A 58 -5.56 10.81 2.23
CA THR A 58 -4.69 10.67 1.05
C THR A 58 -5.03 9.44 0.20
N PHE A 59 -5.60 8.39 0.80
CA PHE A 59 -6.03 7.21 0.08
C PHE A 59 -7.31 7.49 -0.73
N ASN A 60 -8.30 8.13 -0.10
CA ASN A 60 -9.62 8.36 -0.69
C ASN A 60 -9.63 9.54 -1.68
N GLU A 61 -9.00 10.66 -1.32
CA GLU A 61 -9.09 11.94 -2.04
C GLU A 61 -7.74 12.43 -2.60
N GLY A 62 -6.66 11.67 -2.36
CA GLY A 62 -5.31 12.08 -2.76
C GLY A 62 -4.72 13.18 -1.87
N ASN A 63 -3.58 13.73 -2.27
CA ASN A 63 -2.90 14.78 -1.53
C ASN A 63 -3.69 16.11 -1.54
N SER A 64 -4.63 16.27 -2.47
CA SER A 64 -5.55 17.42 -2.50
C SER A 64 -6.39 17.57 -1.23
N ALA A 65 -6.69 16.49 -0.50
CA ALA A 65 -7.42 16.55 0.78
C ALA A 65 -6.69 17.41 1.83
N LYS A 66 -5.35 17.46 1.76
CA LYS A 66 -4.53 18.27 2.66
C LYS A 66 -4.81 19.76 2.51
N LEU A 67 -5.24 20.20 1.32
CA LEU A 67 -5.64 21.59 1.09
C LEU A 67 -6.88 21.96 1.90
N GLN A 68 -7.85 21.05 2.00
CA GLN A 68 -9.06 21.27 2.80
C GLN A 68 -8.72 21.33 4.29
N ILE A 69 -7.83 20.45 4.76
CA ILE A 69 -7.35 20.47 6.14
C ILE A 69 -6.66 21.80 6.47
N ILE A 70 -5.74 22.26 5.60
CA ILE A 70 -5.00 23.52 5.80
C ILE A 70 -5.96 24.72 5.83
N LYS A 71 -6.94 24.76 4.93
CA LYS A 71 -7.99 25.80 4.92
C LYS A 71 -8.86 25.79 6.17
N ASN A 72 -9.26 24.60 6.65
CA ASN A 72 -10.05 24.46 7.87
C ASN A 72 -9.28 24.91 9.12
N LEU A 73 -7.95 24.89 9.08
CA LEU A 73 -7.09 25.45 10.12
C LEU A 73 -6.90 26.97 10.00
N GLY A 74 -7.58 27.63 9.06
CA GLY A 74 -7.48 29.08 8.84
C GLY A 74 -6.22 29.50 8.08
N ILE A 75 -5.54 28.57 7.42
CA ILE A 75 -4.32 28.83 6.65
C ILE A 75 -4.69 28.80 5.17
N GLU A 76 -4.40 29.87 4.44
CA GLU A 76 -4.59 29.90 2.99
C GLU A 76 -3.41 29.24 2.27
N PRO A 77 -3.63 28.16 1.49
CA PRO A 77 -2.55 27.50 0.76
C PRO A 77 -2.03 28.39 -0.38
N GLY A 78 -0.73 28.67 -0.37
CA GLY A 78 -0.05 29.36 -1.47
C GLY A 78 0.04 28.51 -2.75
N GLU A 79 0.36 29.17 -3.86
CA GLU A 79 0.47 28.55 -5.19
C GLU A 79 1.47 27.37 -5.22
N TYR A 80 2.62 27.51 -4.54
CA TYR A 80 3.62 26.45 -4.46
C TYR A 80 3.07 25.19 -3.78
N THR A 81 2.26 25.34 -2.72
CA THR A 81 1.63 24.22 -2.02
C THR A 81 0.63 23.51 -2.93
N LEU A 82 -0.20 24.28 -3.64
CA LEU A 82 -1.16 23.75 -4.61
C LEU A 82 -0.46 22.95 -5.71
N ASN A 83 0.61 23.50 -6.27
CA ASN A 83 1.38 22.87 -7.34
C ASN A 83 2.10 21.61 -6.85
N ALA A 84 2.73 21.66 -5.68
CA ALA A 84 3.42 20.51 -5.09
C ALA A 84 2.47 19.33 -4.85
N LEU A 85 1.30 19.56 -4.24
CA LEU A 85 0.33 18.49 -3.96
C LEU A 85 -0.24 17.89 -5.25
N LYS A 86 -0.53 18.72 -6.27
CA LYS A 86 -0.93 18.24 -7.60
C LYS A 86 0.16 17.40 -8.26
N CYS A 87 1.43 17.78 -8.14
CA CYS A 87 2.55 17.01 -8.69
C CYS A 87 2.67 15.64 -8.03
N LEU A 88 2.54 15.56 -6.70
CA LEU A 88 2.56 14.30 -5.96
C LEU A 88 1.42 13.35 -6.39
N ASP A 89 0.21 13.88 -6.60
CA ASP A 89 -0.91 13.07 -7.09
C ASP A 89 -0.69 12.57 -8.52
N LYS A 90 -0.16 13.43 -9.42
CA LYS A 90 0.21 13.02 -10.78
C LYS A 90 1.29 11.92 -10.77
N GLU A 91 2.32 12.07 -9.96
CA GLU A 91 3.39 11.09 -9.82
C GLU A 91 2.85 9.74 -9.32
N LYS A 92 1.98 9.74 -8.31
CA LYS A 92 1.30 8.54 -7.80
C LYS A 92 0.54 7.81 -8.91
N VAL A 93 -0.20 8.54 -9.75
CA VAL A 93 -0.91 7.97 -10.90
C VAL A 93 0.06 7.39 -11.93
N LEU A 94 1.16 8.07 -12.24
CA LEU A 94 2.18 7.56 -13.17
C LEU A 94 2.83 6.27 -12.67
N ILE A 95 3.22 6.23 -11.39
CA ILE A 95 3.79 5.03 -10.74
C ILE A 95 2.77 3.89 -10.78
N SER A 96 1.50 4.18 -10.50
CA SER A 96 0.42 3.19 -10.57
C SER A 96 0.28 2.62 -11.98
N LYS A 97 0.18 3.48 -13.01
CA LYS A 97 0.11 3.07 -14.42
C LYS A 97 1.31 2.18 -14.81
N TYR A 98 2.52 2.56 -14.40
CA TYR A 98 3.70 1.74 -14.62
C TYR A 98 3.62 0.39 -13.90
N ALA A 99 3.17 0.36 -12.65
CA ALA A 99 3.02 -0.87 -11.87
C ALA A 99 1.97 -1.83 -12.46
N PHE A 100 0.95 -1.32 -13.14
CA PHE A 100 -0.06 -2.09 -13.87
C PHE A 100 0.34 -2.46 -15.31
N SER A 101 1.43 -1.88 -15.83
CA SER A 101 1.95 -2.21 -17.14
C SER A 101 2.36 -3.68 -17.24
N GLN A 102 2.24 -4.23 -18.45
CA GLN A 102 2.58 -5.63 -18.71
C GLN A 102 4.05 -5.92 -18.40
N GLN A 103 4.95 -5.02 -18.79
CA GLN A 103 6.38 -5.12 -18.52
C GLN A 103 6.69 -5.23 -17.02
N SER A 104 6.03 -4.41 -16.18
CA SER A 104 6.22 -4.46 -14.72
C SER A 104 5.69 -5.76 -14.12
N LYS A 105 4.54 -6.26 -14.60
CA LYS A 105 3.95 -7.53 -14.18
C LYS A 105 4.86 -8.72 -14.54
N GLU A 106 5.40 -8.74 -15.74
CA GLU A 106 6.33 -9.79 -16.20
C GLU A 106 7.63 -9.79 -15.40
N ARG A 107 8.22 -8.61 -15.18
CA ARG A 107 9.39 -8.46 -14.31
C ARG A 107 9.13 -9.00 -12.90
N ARG A 108 7.94 -8.72 -12.33
CA ARG A 108 7.53 -9.24 -11.01
C ARG A 108 7.42 -10.76 -11.01
N LYS A 109 6.76 -11.35 -12.03
CA LYS A 109 6.65 -12.81 -12.18
C LYS A 109 8.03 -13.47 -12.31
N ALA A 110 8.91 -12.93 -13.13
CA ALA A 110 10.27 -13.46 -13.31
C ALA A 110 11.05 -13.47 -11.98
N LYS A 111 10.97 -12.38 -11.19
CA LYS A 111 11.61 -12.31 -9.86
C LYS A 111 11.04 -13.35 -8.89
N LEU A 112 9.72 -13.57 -8.89
CA LEU A 112 9.07 -14.59 -8.06
C LEU A 112 9.54 -16.01 -8.42
N TYR A 113 9.56 -16.35 -9.72
CA TYR A 113 10.05 -17.65 -10.18
C TYR A 113 11.54 -17.85 -9.86
N ARG A 114 12.35 -16.79 -9.89
CA ARG A 114 13.75 -16.87 -9.46
C ARG A 114 13.87 -17.23 -7.98
N ARG A 115 13.14 -16.53 -7.09
CA ARG A 115 13.14 -16.81 -5.65
C ARG A 115 12.68 -18.22 -5.33
N LYS A 116 11.59 -18.68 -5.97
CA LYS A 116 11.08 -20.04 -5.76
C LYS A 116 12.13 -21.11 -6.13
N ARG A 117 12.82 -20.93 -7.26
CA ARG A 117 13.93 -21.82 -7.66
C ARG A 117 15.10 -21.82 -6.67
N GLU A 118 15.42 -20.67 -6.09
CA GLU A 118 16.46 -20.55 -5.05
C GLU A 118 16.04 -21.26 -3.76
N GLU A 119 14.78 -21.10 -3.33
CA GLU A 119 14.22 -21.77 -2.14
C GLU A 119 14.14 -23.29 -2.31
N ASP A 120 13.73 -23.78 -3.49
CA ASP A 120 13.68 -25.21 -3.78
C ASP A 120 15.08 -25.84 -3.81
N LYS A 121 16.10 -25.12 -4.31
CA LYS A 121 17.51 -25.55 -4.24
C LYS A 121 18.03 -25.64 -2.81
N ASN A 122 17.71 -24.67 -1.97
CA ASN A 122 18.16 -24.66 -0.58
C ASN A 122 17.52 -25.79 0.24
N LYS A 123 16.25 -26.14 -0.05
CA LYS A 123 15.57 -27.29 0.60
C LYS A 123 16.12 -28.64 0.16
N ASN A 124 16.57 -28.78 -1.08
CA ASN A 124 17.16 -30.03 -1.57
C ASN A 124 18.62 -30.24 -1.10
N ASN A 125 19.26 -29.22 -0.54
CA ASN A 125 20.63 -29.25 -0.02
C ASN A 125 20.70 -29.27 1.53
N SER A 126 19.57 -29.39 2.23
CA SER A 126 19.47 -29.64 3.69
C SER A 126 18.89 -31.02 3.94
#